data_AF-A0A8K2A807-F1
#
_entry.id   AF-A0A8K2A807-F1
#
_cell.length_a   1.000
_cell.length_b   1.000
_cell.length_c   1.000
_cell.angle_alpha   90.00
_cell.angle_beta   90.00
_cell.angle_gamma   90.00
#
_symmetry.space_group_name_H-M   'P 1'
#
loop_
_entity.id
_entity.type
_entity.pdbx_description
1 polymer ?
#
loop_
_entity_poly.entity_id
_entity_poly.type
_entity_poly.pdbx_seq_one_letter_code
_entity_poly.pdbx_strand_id
1 'polypeptide(L)'
;MGGGGGHRQGFGAQIAFTCNQPRNFALWCLGQSANNLNPDVSSLTEARSHISSTKELLAGVNVVDAKLSEIYRLELGQELYIELPGLSYVNDFLIPNFYFHMTTAYNILRMEGASIGKRDFMMHLVSFLKHQGDE
;
A
#
# COMPACT_ATOMS: atom_id res chain seq x y z
N MET A 1 -0.78 15.41 5.96
CA MET A 1 -1.08 15.20 7.38
C MET A 1 -2.22 16.13 7.81
N GLY A 2 -3.45 15.62 7.79
CA GLY A 2 -4.57 16.22 8.53
C GLY A 2 -4.53 15.69 9.96
N GLY A 3 -4.76 16.57 10.93
CA GLY A 3 -4.55 16.32 12.36
C GLY A 3 -5.27 15.08 12.91
N GLY A 4 -4.52 14.31 13.68
CA GLY A 4 -5.02 13.29 14.60
C GLY A 4 -3.99 13.14 15.70
N GLY A 5 -4.38 13.42 16.95
CA GLY A 5 -3.51 13.30 18.12
C GLY A 5 -2.81 11.94 18.15
N GLY A 6 -1.64 11.87 18.78
CA GLY A 6 -0.76 10.69 18.86
C GLY A 6 -1.39 9.47 19.54
N HIS A 7 -2.41 8.89 18.91
CA HIS A 7 -2.90 7.55 19.18
C HIS A 7 -2.07 6.60 18.32
N ARG A 8 -1.55 5.54 18.94
CA ARG A 8 -0.93 4.43 18.20
C ARG A 8 -1.89 4.00 17.09
N GLN A 9 -1.44 4.08 15.85
CA GLN A 9 -2.26 3.73 14.70
C GLN A 9 -2.46 2.22 14.68
N GLY A 10 -3.68 1.78 15.02
CA GLY A 10 -4.03 0.39 15.23
C GLY A 10 -4.04 -0.44 13.94
N PHE A 11 -4.31 -1.74 14.07
CA PHE A 11 -4.31 -2.71 12.96
C PHE A 11 -5.08 -2.21 11.73
N GLY A 12 -6.30 -1.69 11.93
CA GLY A 12 -7.15 -1.17 10.85
C GLY A 12 -6.51 -0.03 10.06
N ALA A 13 -5.92 0.95 10.75
CA ALA A 13 -5.23 2.07 10.11
C ALA A 13 -4.05 1.61 9.25
N GLN A 14 -3.28 0.61 9.72
CA GLN A 14 -2.18 0.05 8.94
C GLN A 14 -2.65 -0.60 7.63
N ILE A 15 -3.85 -1.20 7.61
CA ILE A 15 -4.45 -1.75 6.38
C ILE A 15 -4.82 -0.61 5.42
N ALA A 16 -5.50 0.42 5.91
CA ALA A 16 -5.86 1.58 5.10
C ALA A 16 -4.62 2.23 4.46
N PHE A 17 -3.55 2.42 5.23
CA PHE A 17 -2.31 3.00 4.72
C PHE A 17 -1.56 2.10 3.76
N THR A 18 -1.56 0.79 3.98
CA THR A 18 -1.01 -0.17 3.02
C THR A 18 -1.75 -0.05 1.69
N CYS A 19 -3.09 0.02 1.72
CA CYS A 19 -3.92 0.14 0.52
C CYS A 19 -3.76 1.51 -0.18
N ASN A 20 -3.59 2.60 0.57
CA ASN A 20 -3.42 3.94 0.02
C ASN A 20 -2.22 4.06 -0.95
N GLN A 21 -1.16 3.27 -0.75
CA GLN A 21 0.04 3.34 -1.59
C GLN A 21 -0.26 2.96 -3.05
N PRO A 22 -0.67 1.71 -3.38
CA PRO A 22 -1.07 1.34 -4.73
C PRO A 22 -2.33 2.08 -5.22
N ARG A 23 -3.27 2.40 -4.33
CA ARG A 23 -4.49 3.13 -4.69
C ARG A 23 -4.17 4.50 -5.30
N ASN A 24 -3.30 5.28 -4.66
CA ASN A 24 -2.96 6.62 -5.14
C ASN A 24 -2.12 6.58 -6.42
N PHE A 25 -1.26 5.57 -6.58
CA PHE A 25 -0.60 5.33 -7.87
C PHE A 25 -1.62 5.05 -8.98
N ALA A 26 -2.62 4.21 -8.71
CA ALA A 26 -3.67 3.92 -9.68
C ALA A 26 -4.51 5.16 -10.04
N LEU A 27 -4.90 5.97 -9.05
CA LEU A 27 -5.60 7.24 -9.28
C LEU A 27 -4.77 8.19 -10.14
N TRP A 28 -3.47 8.32 -9.87
CA TRP A 28 -2.57 9.13 -10.67
C TRP A 28 -2.44 8.63 -12.12
N CYS A 29 -2.40 7.31 -12.32
CA CYS A 29 -2.43 6.70 -13.66
C CYS A 29 -3.73 7.01 -14.42
N LEU A 30 -4.85 7.16 -13.70
CA LEU A 30 -6.15 7.52 -14.25
C LEU A 30 -6.38 9.04 -14.34
N GLY A 31 -5.37 9.87 -14.03
CA GLY A 31 -5.49 11.33 -14.04
C GLY A 31 -6.38 11.90 -12.93
N GLN A 32 -6.59 11.13 -11.85
CA GLN A 32 -7.42 11.51 -10.71
C GLN A 32 -6.56 11.98 -9.53
N SER A 33 -7.12 12.86 -8.70
CA SER A 33 -6.50 13.29 -7.44
C SER A 33 -6.38 12.14 -6.45
N ALA A 34 -5.36 12.19 -5.60
CA ALA A 34 -5.20 11.25 -4.49
C ALA A 34 -6.45 11.24 -3.59
N ASN A 35 -6.85 10.05 -3.16
CA ASN A 35 -8.04 9.86 -2.32
C ASN A 35 -7.77 8.74 -1.31
N ASN A 36 -7.28 9.13 -0.13
CA ASN A 36 -6.93 8.22 0.94
C ASN A 36 -8.19 7.60 1.58
N LEU A 37 -8.11 6.31 1.86
CA LEU A 37 -9.08 5.58 2.68
C LEU A 37 -9.08 6.13 4.11
N ASN A 38 -10.24 6.04 4.77
CA ASN A 38 -10.37 6.38 6.18
C ASN A 38 -9.52 5.44 7.04
N PRO A 39 -8.60 5.94 7.89
CA PRO A 39 -7.81 5.08 8.78
C PRO A 39 -8.60 4.45 9.93
N ASP A 40 -9.81 4.94 10.23
CA ASP A 40 -10.68 4.42 11.31
C ASP A 40 -11.40 3.12 10.90
N VAL A 41 -10.63 2.11 10.49
CA VAL A 41 -11.14 0.80 10.08
C VAL A 41 -11.46 -0.06 11.30
N SER A 42 -12.74 -0.38 11.48
CA SER A 42 -13.27 -0.99 12.70
C SER A 42 -13.63 -2.48 12.57
N SER A 43 -13.61 -3.03 11.36
CA SER A 43 -14.02 -4.42 11.11
C SER A 43 -13.19 -5.11 10.03
N LEU A 44 -13.15 -6.45 10.08
CA LEU A 44 -12.52 -7.26 9.03
C LEU A 44 -13.23 -7.15 7.68
N THR A 45 -14.55 -6.93 7.68
CA THR A 45 -15.33 -6.71 6.45
C THR A 45 -14.88 -5.42 5.76
N GLU A 46 -14.73 -4.33 6.51
CA GLU A 46 -14.24 -3.06 6.01
C GLU A 46 -12.79 -3.17 5.51
N ALA A 47 -11.91 -3.80 6.30
CA ALA A 47 -10.53 -4.07 5.90
C ALA A 47 -10.45 -4.85 4.58
N ARG A 48 -11.26 -5.91 4.41
CA ARG A 48 -11.32 -6.70 3.17
C ARG A 48 -11.87 -5.87 2.01
N SER A 49 -12.84 -4.99 2.24
CA SER A 49 -13.39 -4.09 1.24
C SER A 49 -12.33 -3.10 0.72
N HIS A 50 -11.50 -2.55 1.61
CA HIS A 50 -10.36 -1.71 1.21
C HIS A 50 -9.35 -2.46 0.34
N ILE A 51 -9.03 -3.71 0.70
CA ILE A 51 -8.13 -4.55 -0.10
C ILE A 51 -8.75 -4.85 -1.47
N SER A 52 -10.03 -5.26 -1.53
CA SER A 52 -10.70 -5.59 -2.80
C SER A 52 -10.77 -4.39 -3.74
N SER A 53 -11.28 -3.26 -3.25
CA SER A 53 -11.43 -2.05 -4.06
C SER A 53 -10.10 -1.50 -4.55
N THR A 54 -9.02 -1.64 -3.76
CA THR A 54 -7.68 -1.24 -4.19
C THR A 54 -7.13 -2.16 -5.28
N LYS A 55 -7.37 -3.47 -5.19
CA LYS A 55 -6.99 -4.43 -6.24
C LYS A 55 -7.78 -4.19 -7.52
N GLU A 56 -9.07 -3.93 -7.43
CA GLU A 56 -9.93 -3.61 -8.57
C GLU A 56 -9.47 -2.34 -9.28
N LEU A 57 -9.15 -1.29 -8.51
CA LEU A 57 -8.62 -0.05 -9.08
C LEU A 57 -7.28 -0.26 -9.80
N LEU A 58 -6.36 -1.01 -9.18
CA LEU A 58 -5.08 -1.37 -9.81
C LEU A 58 -5.28 -2.17 -11.10
N ALA A 59 -6.20 -3.12 -11.12
CA ALA A 59 -6.49 -3.93 -12.30
C ALA A 59 -7.09 -3.11 -13.46
N GLY A 60 -7.71 -1.96 -13.16
CA GLY A 60 -8.24 -1.04 -14.17
C GLY A 60 -7.21 -0.10 -14.78
N VAL A 61 -5.97 -0.08 -14.28
CA VAL A 61 -4.90 0.76 -14.81
C VAL A 61 -4.23 0.07 -15.99
N ASN A 62 -4.18 0.76 -17.13
CA ASN A 62 -3.42 0.34 -18.31
C ASN A 62 -2.50 1.48 -18.74
N VAL A 63 -1.29 1.51 -18.18
CA VAL A 63 -0.25 2.49 -18.51
C VAL A 63 1.03 1.78 -18.90
N VAL A 64 1.83 2.42 -19.74
CA VAL A 64 3.18 1.97 -20.11
C VAL A 64 4.23 2.68 -19.24
N ASP A 65 5.47 2.18 -19.26
CA ASP A 65 6.59 2.72 -18.47
C ASP A 65 6.87 4.21 -18.69
N ALA A 66 6.41 4.81 -19.79
CA ALA A 66 6.46 6.26 -20.01
C ALA A 66 5.81 7.05 -18.84
N LYS A 67 4.81 6.47 -18.16
CA LYS A 67 4.20 7.07 -16.98
C LYS A 67 5.21 7.30 -15.85
N LEU A 68 6.21 6.42 -15.72
CA LEU A 68 7.25 6.52 -14.69
C LEU A 68 8.26 7.66 -14.96
N SER A 69 8.25 8.25 -16.15
CA SER A 69 9.03 9.45 -16.48
C SER A 69 8.29 10.75 -16.19
N GLU A 70 6.98 10.72 -15.94
CA GLU A 70 6.21 11.90 -15.57
C GLU A 70 6.55 12.37 -14.15
N ILE A 71 6.38 13.67 -13.90
CA ILE A 71 6.49 14.22 -12.55
C ILE A 71 5.20 13.92 -11.78
N TYR A 72 5.36 13.24 -10.64
CA TYR A 72 4.33 13.05 -9.64
C TYR A 72 4.49 14.09 -8.54
N ARG A 73 3.42 14.85 -8.29
CA ARG A 73 3.31 15.75 -7.15
C ARG A 73 2.64 15.03 -5.99
N LEU A 74 3.42 14.71 -4.96
CA LEU A 74 2.95 14.10 -3.73
C LEU A 74 2.67 15.19 -2.68
N GLU A 75 1.42 15.26 -2.23
CA GLU A 75 1.01 16.14 -1.14
C GLU A 75 1.33 15.50 0.22
N LEU A 76 2.14 16.17 1.04
CA LEU A 76 2.46 15.77 2.42
C LEU A 76 1.51 16.41 3.45
N GLY A 77 0.69 17.37 3.01
CA GLY A 77 -0.27 18.16 3.80
C GLY A 77 0.37 19.37 4.47
N GLN A 78 -0.44 20.20 5.14
CA GLN A 78 0.00 21.51 5.66
C GLN A 78 0.74 22.35 4.60
N GLU A 79 0.21 22.35 3.37
CA GLU A 79 0.79 23.05 2.21
C GLU A 79 2.18 22.55 1.76
N LEU A 80 2.68 21.46 2.34
CA LEU A 80 3.92 20.80 1.91
C LEU A 80 3.64 19.78 0.82
N TYR A 81 4.44 19.83 -0.24
CA TYR A 81 4.46 18.86 -1.32
C TYR A 81 5.89 18.54 -1.74
N ILE A 82 6.07 17.40 -2.39
CA ILE A 82 7.29 17.04 -3.10
C ILE A 82 6.95 16.67 -4.54
N GLU A 83 7.83 17.04 -5.47
CA GLU A 83 7.75 16.62 -6.86
C GLU A 83 8.86 15.62 -7.15
N LEU A 84 8.48 14.47 -7.69
CA LEU A 84 9.39 13.35 -7.95
C LEU A 84 9.11 12.80 -9.36
N PRO A 85 10.13 12.33 -10.09
CA PRO A 85 9.89 11.43 -11.21
C PRO A 85 9.08 10.21 -10.74
N GLY A 86 8.16 9.72 -11.56
CA GLY A 86 7.28 8.60 -11.24
C GLY A 86 8.03 7.36 -10.75
N LEU A 87 9.20 7.07 -11.33
CA LEU A 87 10.08 5.99 -10.88
C LEU A 87 10.56 6.18 -9.42
N SER A 88 10.99 7.38 -9.05
CA SER A 88 11.40 7.71 -7.67
C SER A 88 10.20 7.71 -6.73
N TYR A 89 9.03 8.20 -7.17
CA TYR A 89 7.81 8.07 -6.39
C TYR A 89 7.51 6.60 -6.06
N VAL A 90 7.59 5.69 -7.05
CA VAL A 90 7.33 4.27 -6.83
C VAL A 90 8.39 3.62 -5.92
N ASN A 91 9.68 3.80 -6.26
CA ASN A 91 10.77 3.09 -5.59
C ASN A 91 11.12 3.65 -4.21
N ASP A 92 11.13 4.98 -4.07
CA ASP A 92 11.66 5.65 -2.88
C ASP A 92 10.56 6.08 -1.90
N PHE A 93 9.31 6.19 -2.36
CA PHE A 93 8.17 6.55 -1.51
C PHE A 93 7.15 5.41 -1.37
N LEU A 94 6.52 4.98 -2.46
CA LEU A 94 5.38 4.06 -2.44
C LEU A 94 5.76 2.70 -1.87
N ILE A 95 6.78 2.04 -2.43
CA ILE A 95 7.20 0.69 -2.04
C ILE A 95 7.66 0.66 -0.56
N PRO A 96 8.53 1.57 -0.08
CA PRO A 96 8.93 1.61 1.33
C PRO A 96 7.74 1.82 2.27
N ASN A 97 6.83 2.76 1.97
CA ASN A 97 5.64 3.00 2.79
C ASN A 97 4.71 1.78 2.79
N PHE A 98 4.53 1.12 1.64
CA PHE A 98 3.70 -0.08 1.51
C PHE A 98 4.20 -1.18 2.44
N TYR A 99 5.49 -1.52 2.36
CA TYR A 99 6.07 -2.58 3.20
C TYR A 99 6.15 -2.19 4.67
N PHE A 100 6.36 -0.92 5.00
CA PHE A 100 6.34 -0.45 6.39
C PHE A 100 4.97 -0.72 7.04
N HIS A 101 3.88 -0.30 6.40
CA HIS A 101 2.53 -0.48 6.93
C HIS A 101 2.10 -1.95 6.90
N MET A 102 2.41 -2.69 5.83
CA MET A 102 2.07 -4.12 5.73
C MET A 102 2.78 -4.95 6.80
N THR A 103 4.07 -4.67 7.02
CA THR A 103 4.86 -5.35 8.07
C THR A 103 4.36 -4.96 9.46
N THR A 104 3.98 -3.70 9.67
CA THR A 104 3.39 -3.25 10.93
C THR A 104 2.06 -3.95 11.21
N ALA A 105 1.18 -4.08 10.21
CA ALA A 105 -0.06 -4.84 10.35
C ALA A 105 0.18 -6.32 10.67
N TYR A 106 1.15 -6.95 10.00
CA TYR A 106 1.60 -8.32 10.29
C TYR A 106 2.11 -8.44 11.74
N ASN A 107 2.92 -7.50 12.21
CA ASN A 107 3.46 -7.50 13.56
C ASN A 107 2.37 -7.35 14.62
N ILE A 108 1.36 -6.49 14.37
CA ILE A 108 0.21 -6.34 15.28
C ILE A 108 -0.56 -7.67 15.37
N LEU A 109 -0.91 -8.30 14.25
CA LEU A 109 -1.59 -9.60 14.27
C LEU A 109 -0.80 -10.67 15.03
N ARG A 110 0.52 -10.73 14.81
CA ARG A 110 1.41 -11.66 15.50
C ARG A 110 1.46 -11.38 17.01
N MET A 111 1.50 -10.11 17.40
CA MET A 111 1.47 -9.69 18.81
C MET A 111 0.16 -10.07 19.50
N GLU A 112 -0.98 -9.99 18.79
CA GLU A 112 -2.31 -10.41 19.25
C GLU A 112 -2.52 -11.93 19.22
N GLY A 113 -1.48 -12.73 18.92
CA GLY A 113 -1.53 -14.19 18.97
C GLY A 113 -2.07 -14.88 17.71
N ALA A 114 -2.21 -14.17 16.59
CA ALA A 114 -2.55 -14.81 15.33
C ALA A 114 -1.47 -15.83 14.93
N SER A 115 -1.89 -17.00 14.45
CA SER A 115 -0.99 -18.08 13.99
C SER A 115 -0.39 -17.80 12.61
N ILE A 116 0.38 -16.71 12.51
CA ILE A 116 1.08 -16.28 11.28
C ILE A 116 2.59 -16.22 11.49
N GLY A 117 3.34 -16.50 10.42
CA GLY A 117 4.79 -16.54 10.39
C GLY A 117 5.38 -15.89 9.15
N LYS A 118 6.71 -15.91 9.08
CA LYS A 118 7.46 -15.40 7.91
C LYS A 118 6.99 -16.07 6.61
N ARG A 119 6.60 -17.34 6.65
CA ARG A 119 6.09 -18.08 5.48
C ARG A 119 4.83 -17.43 4.91
N ASP A 120 3.90 -17.01 5.77
CA ASP A 120 2.67 -16.31 5.35
C ASP A 120 2.98 -14.98 4.67
N PHE A 121 3.94 -14.22 5.21
CA PHE A 121 4.39 -12.96 4.61
C PHE A 121 5.08 -13.17 3.24
N MET A 122 5.83 -14.26 3.08
CA MET A 122 6.57 -14.59 1.86
C MET A 122 5.75 -15.40 0.83
N MET A 123 4.44 -15.57 1.01
CA MET A 123 3.61 -16.36 0.07
C MET A 123 3.64 -15.85 -1.38
N HIS A 124 3.97 -14.57 -1.59
CA HIS A 124 4.16 -13.99 -2.92
C HIS A 124 5.32 -14.63 -3.72
N LEU A 125 6.22 -15.37 -3.06
CA LEU A 125 7.29 -16.11 -3.72
C LEU A 125 6.90 -17.54 -4.13
N VAL A 126 5.71 -18.01 -3.78
CA VAL A 126 5.31 -19.42 -4.02
C VAL A 126 5.33 -19.78 -5.50
N SER A 127 4.94 -18.87 -6.40
CA SER A 127 4.99 -19.09 -7.85
C SER A 127 6.41 -19.16 -8.43
N PHE A 128 7.43 -18.80 -7.65
CA PHE A 128 8.84 -18.85 -8.04
C PHE A 128 9.58 -20.06 -7.43
N LEU A 129 8.91 -20.87 -6.61
CA LEU A 129 9.51 -22.08 -6.07
C LEU A 129 9.81 -23.07 -7.20
N LYS A 130 11.06 -23.54 -7.24
CA LYS A 130 11.52 -24.61 -8.12
C LYS A 130 12.04 -25.75 -7.25
N HIS A 131 11.76 -27.00 -7.58
CA HIS A 131 12.45 -28.13 -6.96
C HIS A 131 13.73 -28.41 -7.74
N GLN A 132 14.79 -28.83 -7.03
CA GLN A 132 15.94 -29.37 -7.73
C GLN A 132 15.48 -30.67 -8.43
N GLY A 133 15.49 -30.65 -9.77
CA GLY A 133 14.96 -31.71 -10.62
C GLY A 133 13.83 -31.27 -11.57
N ASP A 134 13.28 -30.06 -11.37
CA ASP A 134 12.36 -29.42 -12.31
C ASP A 134 13.19 -28.68 -13.38
N GLU A 135 13.65 -29.41 -14.42
CA GLU A 135 14.09 -28.81 -15.69
C GLU A 135 12.90 -28.39 -16.55
#